data_AF-A0A843DUP9-F1
#
_entry.id   AF-A0A843DUP9-F1
#
_cell.length_a   1.000
_cell.length_b   1.000
_cell.length_c   1.000
_cell.angle_alpha   90.00
_cell.angle_beta   90.00
_cell.angle_gamma   90.00
#
_symmetry.space_group_name_H-M   'P 1'
#
loop_
_entity.id
_entity.type
_entity.pdbx_description
1 polymer ?
#
loop_
_entity_poly.entity_id
_entity_poly.type
_entity_poly.pdbx_seq_one_letter_code
_entity_poly.pdbx_strand_id
1 'polypeptide(L)'
;MSFRWALPIAAVLLAAGFILFTECADESEALNEGYILDWDGNDLTATGSGDFQSDPGWTALENLTIVPEGGEVSIPDEAFQNNATLRTVTVQGSVGSLGGEHAFYNCDALETVIVHGSVGSIGFSAISYCGALTTVTIEGSVGHVGECAF
;
A
#
# COMPACT_ATOMS: atom_id res chain seq x y z
N MET A 1 -0.18 27.24 10.26
CA MET A 1 1.00 27.84 10.93
C MET A 1 0.90 27.56 12.42
N SER A 2 1.69 26.60 12.92
CA SER A 2 2.32 26.63 14.26
C SER A 2 2.92 25.24 14.51
N PHE A 3 4.15 25.04 14.07
CA PHE A 3 4.99 23.97 14.62
C PHE A 3 5.38 24.40 16.04
N ARG A 4 5.08 23.58 17.05
CA ARG A 4 5.64 23.74 18.39
C ARG A 4 6.37 22.46 18.74
N TRP A 5 7.68 22.53 18.66
CA TRP A 5 8.59 21.52 19.16
C TRP A 5 8.49 21.49 20.68
N ALA A 6 8.36 20.30 21.26
CA ALA A 6 8.62 20.09 22.68
C ALA A 6 9.11 18.65 22.89
N LEU A 7 10.43 18.47 22.87
CA LEU A 7 11.09 17.41 23.64
C LEU A 7 11.32 17.94 25.06
N PRO A 8 11.22 17.11 26.11
CA PRO A 8 12.44 16.44 26.60
C PRO A 8 12.30 15.03 27.24
N ILE A 9 13.34 14.22 27.01
CA ILE A 9 14.05 13.29 27.93
C ILE A 9 13.31 12.02 28.44
N ALA A 10 13.75 10.84 27.98
CA ALA A 10 14.57 9.90 28.77
C ALA A 10 14.92 8.63 27.99
N ALA A 11 16.20 8.27 28.01
CA ALA A 11 16.78 7.08 27.39
C ALA A 11 16.38 5.77 28.08
N VAL A 12 16.16 4.70 27.30
CA VAL A 12 16.47 3.32 27.71
C VAL A 12 17.13 2.60 26.53
N LEU A 13 18.32 2.05 26.80
CA LEU A 13 19.22 1.39 25.86
C LEU A 13 19.20 -0.13 26.09
N LEU A 14 19.46 -0.89 25.02
CA LEU A 14 19.76 -2.34 24.90
C LEU A 14 18.52 -3.26 24.93
N ALA A 15 18.31 -4.20 24.00
CA ALA A 15 19.24 -5.01 23.22
C ALA A 15 18.62 -5.48 21.88
N ALA A 16 19.50 -5.77 20.91
CA ALA A 16 19.26 -6.42 19.61
C ALA A 16 18.32 -5.69 18.62
N GLY A 17 18.89 -4.80 17.81
CA GLY A 17 18.46 -4.57 16.41
C GLY A 17 17.01 -4.18 16.15
N PHE A 18 16.32 -3.58 17.12
CA PHE A 18 14.93 -3.15 17.00
C PHE A 18 14.91 -1.62 17.04
N ILE A 19 14.60 -0.97 15.92
CA ILE A 19 14.31 0.46 15.91
C ILE A 19 12.96 0.62 16.61
N LEU A 20 12.99 1.05 17.87
CA LEU A 20 11.81 1.59 18.54
C LEU A 20 11.63 3.02 18.06
N PHE A 21 10.60 3.27 17.26
CA PHE A 21 9.94 4.58 17.34
C PHE A 21 9.13 4.56 18.65
N THR A 22 9.57 5.34 19.64
CA THR A 22 8.71 5.77 20.74
C THR A 22 8.66 7.28 20.66
N GLU A 23 7.66 7.75 19.94
CA GLU A 23 7.19 9.12 19.97
C GLU A 23 5.69 9.07 19.68
N CYS A 24 4.90 9.45 20.69
CA CYS A 24 3.46 9.71 20.68
C CYS A 24 2.60 8.80 19.80
N ALA A 25 1.76 7.96 20.39
CA ALA A 25 0.59 7.41 19.70
C ALA A 25 -0.34 8.59 19.32
N ASP A 26 -0.01 9.28 18.23
CA ASP A 26 -0.97 9.92 17.36
C ASP A 26 -1.81 8.77 16.78
N GLU A 27 -3.11 8.97 16.62
CA GLU A 27 -4.05 7.93 16.16
C GLU A 27 -3.74 7.45 14.71
N SER A 28 -2.64 7.90 14.11
CA SER A 28 -2.10 7.48 12.81
C SER A 28 -1.30 6.17 12.85
N GLU A 29 -0.81 5.72 14.01
CA GLU A 29 -0.04 4.46 14.14
C GLU A 29 -0.96 3.20 14.10
N ALA A 30 -2.28 3.37 14.18
CA ALA A 30 -3.25 2.27 14.13
C ALA A 30 -3.74 1.94 12.70
N LEU A 31 -3.35 2.73 11.69
CA LEU A 31 -3.94 2.66 10.35
C LEU A 31 -3.27 1.60 9.45
N ASN A 32 -2.12 1.06 9.87
CA ASN A 32 -1.35 0.07 9.13
C ASN A 32 -0.83 -1.03 10.07
N GLU A 33 -1.62 -1.43 11.07
CA GLU A 33 -1.20 -2.47 12.01
C GLU A 33 -0.79 -3.74 11.25
N GLY A 34 0.50 -4.06 11.36
CA GLY A 34 1.12 -5.22 10.73
C GLY A 34 1.82 -4.96 9.39
N TYR A 35 1.81 -3.73 8.86
CA TYR A 35 2.76 -3.30 7.82
C TYR A 35 3.88 -2.43 8.37
N ILE A 36 5.08 -2.72 7.92
CA ILE A 36 6.23 -1.82 7.95
C ILE A 36 6.22 -1.06 6.63
N LEU A 37 6.07 0.26 6.71
CA LEU A 37 6.08 1.16 5.56
C LEU A 37 7.46 1.82 5.45
N ASP A 38 8.11 1.63 4.30
CA ASP A 38 9.36 2.29 3.92
C ASP A 38 9.08 3.25 2.77
N TRP A 39 9.12 4.56 3.06
CA TRP A 39 8.83 5.64 2.11
C TRP A 39 10.06 6.51 1.91
N ASP A 40 10.50 6.64 0.65
CA ASP A 40 11.71 7.42 0.32
C ASP A 40 11.43 8.82 -0.25
N GLY A 41 10.16 9.16 -0.47
CA GLY A 41 9.72 10.41 -1.08
C GLY A 41 8.99 10.24 -2.41
N ASN A 42 9.15 9.09 -3.08
CA ASN A 42 8.45 8.74 -4.32
C ASN A 42 8.07 7.26 -4.38
N ASP A 43 8.79 6.38 -3.69
CA ASP A 43 8.57 4.94 -3.71
C ASP A 43 8.17 4.46 -2.31
N LEU A 44 7.13 3.63 -2.26
CA LEU A 44 6.65 3.00 -1.05
C LEU A 44 6.86 1.50 -1.11
N THR A 45 7.58 0.95 -0.14
CA THR A 45 7.63 -0.49 0.12
C THR A 45 6.84 -0.81 1.39
N ALA A 46 5.76 -1.58 1.25
CA ALA A 46 4.94 -2.06 2.35
C ALA A 46 5.24 -3.54 2.61
N THR A 47 5.84 -3.86 3.75
CA THR A 47 6.20 -5.23 4.14
C THR A 47 5.38 -5.67 5.34
N GLY A 48 4.67 -6.80 5.26
CA GLY A 48 3.92 -7.32 6.39
C GLY A 48 2.54 -7.89 6.03
N SER A 49 1.57 -7.75 6.92
CA SER A 49 0.22 -8.30 6.83
C SER A 49 -0.78 -7.43 7.57
N GLY A 50 -2.01 -7.31 7.09
CA GLY A 50 -3.06 -6.53 7.75
C GLY A 50 -3.80 -5.61 6.79
N ASP A 51 -4.50 -4.63 7.37
CA ASP A 51 -5.21 -3.60 6.61
C ASP A 51 -4.24 -2.45 6.32
N PHE A 52 -4.08 -2.14 5.03
CA PHE A 52 -3.20 -1.07 4.57
C PHE A 52 -3.99 0.23 4.40
N GLN A 53 -3.86 1.26 5.23
CA GLN A 53 -4.56 2.52 4.96
C GLN A 53 -3.74 3.50 4.13
N SER A 54 -4.46 4.19 3.23
CA SER A 54 -3.93 5.26 2.41
C SER A 54 -3.49 6.47 3.23
N ASP A 55 -2.27 6.95 2.99
CA ASP A 55 -1.81 8.22 3.55
C ASP A 55 -2.02 9.37 2.55
N PRO A 56 -2.66 10.49 2.95
CA PRO A 56 -2.84 11.66 2.08
C PRO A 56 -1.52 12.32 1.65
N GLY A 57 -0.37 11.92 2.21
CA GLY A 57 0.98 12.34 1.85
C GLY A 57 1.56 11.67 0.62
N TRP A 58 0.99 10.56 0.12
CA TRP A 58 1.46 9.83 -1.08
C TRP A 58 1.12 10.50 -2.42
N THR A 59 1.03 11.82 -2.42
CA THR A 59 0.77 12.66 -3.60
C THR A 59 1.86 12.62 -4.66
N ALA A 60 3.03 12.09 -4.32
CA ALA A 60 4.18 11.91 -5.21
C ALA A 60 4.57 10.43 -5.40
N LEU A 61 3.71 9.51 -4.96
CA LEU A 61 3.95 8.06 -5.08
C LEU A 61 4.02 7.67 -6.55
N GLU A 62 5.17 7.18 -6.99
CA GLU A 62 5.40 6.67 -8.34
C GLU A 62 5.40 5.13 -8.36
N ASN A 63 5.99 4.49 -7.36
CA ASN A 63 6.09 3.03 -7.31
C ASN A 63 5.63 2.47 -5.97
N LEU A 64 4.72 1.51 -6.02
CA LEU A 64 4.24 0.75 -4.86
C LEU A 64 4.77 -0.68 -4.94
N THR A 65 5.50 -1.10 -3.91
CA THR A 65 5.91 -2.50 -3.72
C THR A 65 5.28 -3.08 -2.46
N ILE A 66 4.59 -4.21 -2.59
CA ILE A 66 3.97 -4.93 -1.46
C ILE A 66 4.68 -6.27 -1.27
N VAL A 67 5.19 -6.50 -0.07
CA VAL A 67 5.90 -7.72 0.33
C VAL A 67 5.11 -8.40 1.47
N PRO A 68 4.18 -9.31 1.15
CA PRO A 68 3.36 -9.96 2.16
C PRO A 68 4.18 -10.95 3.02
N GLU A 69 4.14 -10.83 4.36
CA GLU A 69 4.85 -11.74 5.29
C GLU A 69 3.96 -12.86 5.87
N GLY A 70 3.01 -13.34 5.05
CA GLY A 70 2.02 -14.34 5.44
C GLY A 70 0.76 -13.74 6.05
N GLY A 71 -0.39 -14.38 5.84
CA GLY A 71 -1.71 -13.79 6.11
C GLY A 71 -2.36 -13.24 4.84
N GLU A 72 -3.64 -12.85 4.93
CA GLU A 72 -4.36 -12.23 3.82
C GLU A 72 -3.97 -10.75 3.73
N VAL A 73 -3.25 -10.39 2.68
CA VAL A 73 -2.98 -9.00 2.35
C VAL A 73 -4.11 -8.45 1.50
N SER A 74 -4.71 -7.37 1.97
CA SER A 74 -5.77 -6.65 1.26
C SER A 74 -5.42 -5.17 1.21
N ILE A 75 -5.40 -4.64 -0.01
CA ILE A 75 -5.41 -3.19 -0.24
C ILE A 75 -6.87 -2.76 -0.06
N PRO A 76 -7.21 -1.80 0.80
CA PRO A 76 -8.60 -1.48 1.09
C PRO A 76 -9.21 -0.64 -0.03
N ASP A 77 -10.49 -0.33 0.17
CA ASP A 77 -11.27 0.52 -0.71
C ASP A 77 -10.61 1.90 -0.85
N GLU A 78 -10.61 2.42 -2.08
CA GLU A 78 -10.15 3.77 -2.43
C GLU A 78 -8.70 4.13 -2.07
N ALA A 79 -7.86 3.16 -1.67
CA ALA A 79 -6.54 3.42 -1.09
C ALA A 79 -5.62 4.32 -1.94
N PHE A 80 -5.69 4.19 -3.25
CA PHE A 80 -4.92 4.98 -4.21
C PHE A 80 -5.83 5.65 -5.23
N GLN A 81 -7.10 5.85 -4.91
CA GLN A 81 -8.06 6.48 -5.81
C GLN A 81 -7.55 7.85 -6.27
N ASN A 82 -7.64 8.13 -7.58
CA ASN A 82 -7.19 9.37 -8.21
C ASN A 82 -5.68 9.66 -8.01
N ASN A 83 -4.84 8.66 -7.75
CA ASN A 83 -3.41 8.89 -7.66
C ASN A 83 -2.83 9.23 -9.04
N ALA A 84 -2.47 10.50 -9.23
CA ALA A 84 -2.01 11.02 -10.51
C ALA A 84 -0.53 10.72 -10.82
N THR A 85 0.22 10.15 -9.87
CA THR A 85 1.66 9.90 -10.02
C THR A 85 2.03 8.42 -10.02
N LEU A 86 1.17 7.55 -9.49
CA LEU A 86 1.44 6.13 -9.35
C LEU A 86 1.55 5.48 -10.73
N ARG A 87 2.74 4.97 -11.05
CA ARG A 87 3.08 4.34 -12.33
C ARG A 87 3.13 2.83 -12.25
N THR A 88 3.63 2.30 -11.14
CA THR A 88 3.83 0.86 -10.99
C THR A 88 3.33 0.34 -9.66
N VAL A 89 2.70 -0.83 -9.72
CA VAL A 89 2.31 -1.63 -8.55
C VAL A 89 2.92 -3.01 -8.70
N THR A 90 3.78 -3.38 -7.74
CA THR A 90 4.44 -4.70 -7.70
C THR A 90 4.09 -5.41 -6.40
N VAL A 91 3.60 -6.64 -6.51
CA VAL A 91 3.29 -7.50 -5.36
C VAL A 91 4.22 -8.71 -5.39
N GLN A 92 5.12 -8.81 -4.40
CA GLN A 92 6.14 -9.85 -4.28
C GLN A 92 5.62 -11.08 -3.51
N GLY A 93 4.42 -11.54 -3.83
CA GLY A 93 3.82 -12.69 -3.17
C GLY A 93 2.35 -12.85 -3.52
N SER A 94 1.66 -13.67 -2.73
CA SER A 94 0.21 -13.84 -2.87
C SER A 94 -0.54 -12.88 -1.95
N VAL A 95 -1.67 -12.36 -2.42
CA VAL A 95 -2.51 -11.41 -1.69
C VAL A 95 -3.95 -11.91 -1.66
N GLY A 96 -4.65 -11.60 -0.57
CA GLY A 96 -6.08 -11.92 -0.41
C GLY A 96 -6.91 -11.11 -1.40
N SER A 97 -6.66 -9.80 -1.49
CA SER A 97 -7.29 -8.93 -2.48
C SER A 97 -6.30 -7.97 -3.14
N LEU A 98 -6.29 -7.94 -4.48
CA LEU A 98 -5.61 -6.92 -5.27
C LEU A 98 -6.55 -5.72 -5.41
N GLY A 99 -6.67 -4.95 -4.34
CA GLY A 99 -7.57 -3.80 -4.25
C GLY A 99 -8.96 -4.16 -3.73
N GLY A 100 -9.45 -3.33 -2.81
CA GLY A 100 -10.86 -3.20 -2.48
C GLY A 100 -11.61 -2.45 -3.58
N GLU A 101 -12.83 -2.03 -3.28
CA GLU A 101 -13.64 -1.21 -4.16
C GLU A 101 -12.90 0.10 -4.52
N HIS A 102 -12.73 0.36 -5.81
CA HIS A 102 -12.05 1.55 -6.34
C HIS A 102 -10.60 1.78 -5.87
N ALA A 103 -9.88 0.76 -5.40
CA ALA A 103 -8.56 0.91 -4.78
C ALA A 103 -7.54 1.69 -5.64
N PHE A 104 -7.52 1.49 -6.95
CA PHE A 104 -6.68 2.20 -7.93
C PHE A 104 -7.53 2.92 -8.99
N TYR A 105 -8.78 3.26 -8.65
CA TYR A 105 -9.68 3.88 -9.60
C TYR A 105 -9.15 5.26 -10.03
N ASN A 106 -9.16 5.52 -11.34
CA ASN A 106 -8.71 6.77 -11.95
C ASN A 106 -7.23 7.12 -11.65
N CYS A 107 -6.37 6.10 -11.53
CA CYS A 107 -4.92 6.26 -11.54
C CYS A 107 -4.41 6.45 -12.98
N ASP A 108 -4.55 7.66 -13.52
CA ASP A 108 -4.25 7.96 -14.93
C ASP A 108 -2.80 7.68 -15.34
N ALA A 109 -1.87 7.72 -14.39
CA ALA A 109 -0.45 7.44 -14.62
C ALA A 109 -0.07 5.96 -14.46
N LEU A 110 -0.98 5.10 -13.99
CA LEU A 110 -0.66 3.70 -13.71
C LEU A 110 -0.44 2.95 -15.02
N GLU A 111 0.79 2.53 -15.26
CA GLU A 111 1.22 1.89 -16.50
C GLU A 111 1.24 0.36 -16.36
N THR A 112 1.63 -0.14 -15.18
CA THR A 112 1.97 -1.55 -14.96
C THR A 112 1.55 -2.04 -13.58
N VAL A 113 0.89 -3.21 -13.55
CA VAL A 113 0.60 -3.97 -12.33
C VAL A 113 1.18 -5.39 -12.47
N ILE A 114 2.03 -5.79 -11.52
CA ILE A 114 2.69 -7.11 -11.51
C ILE A 114 2.44 -7.79 -10.17
N VAL A 115 1.94 -9.03 -10.21
CA VAL A 115 1.77 -9.88 -9.03
C VAL A 115 2.53 -11.19 -9.21
N HIS A 116 3.57 -11.38 -8.40
CA HIS A 116 4.44 -12.57 -8.37
C HIS A 116 3.85 -13.72 -7.54
N GLY A 117 2.53 -13.84 -7.52
CA GLY A 117 1.80 -14.81 -6.72
C GLY A 117 0.33 -14.88 -7.12
N SER A 118 -0.48 -15.47 -6.25
CA SER A 118 -1.93 -15.60 -6.48
C SER A 118 -2.69 -14.43 -5.86
N VAL A 119 -3.83 -14.12 -6.44
CA VAL A 119 -4.77 -13.10 -5.97
C VAL A 119 -6.08 -13.79 -5.60
N GLY A 120 -6.52 -13.68 -4.35
CA GLY A 120 -7.81 -14.22 -3.93
C GLY A 120 -8.97 -13.54 -4.65
N SER A 121 -9.02 -12.21 -4.60
CA SER A 121 -10.02 -11.37 -5.26
C SER A 121 -9.45 -10.09 -5.87
N ILE A 122 -10.14 -9.56 -6.86
CA ILE A 122 -9.94 -8.20 -7.37
C ILE A 122 -11.26 -7.46 -7.15
N GLY A 123 -11.23 -6.32 -6.44
CA GLY A 123 -12.42 -5.57 -6.04
C GLY A 123 -13.23 -4.98 -7.20
N PHE A 124 -14.43 -4.49 -6.87
CA PHE A 124 -15.27 -3.74 -7.82
C PHE A 124 -14.54 -2.50 -8.31
N SER A 125 -14.45 -2.35 -9.62
CA SER A 125 -13.75 -1.23 -10.27
C SER A 125 -12.33 -0.94 -9.72
N ALA A 126 -11.64 -1.96 -9.21
CA ALA A 126 -10.41 -1.79 -8.44
C ALA A 126 -9.29 -1.13 -9.25
N ILE A 127 -9.20 -1.37 -10.56
CA ILE A 127 -8.18 -0.82 -11.46
C ILE A 127 -8.84 -0.15 -12.68
N SER A 128 -10.08 0.35 -12.53
CA SER A 128 -10.79 1.03 -13.61
C SER A 128 -10.28 2.44 -13.87
N TYR A 129 -10.51 2.94 -15.08
CA TYR A 129 -10.16 4.29 -15.51
C TYR A 129 -8.65 4.61 -15.35
N CYS A 130 -7.79 3.59 -15.38
CA CYS A 130 -6.34 3.79 -15.44
C CYS A 130 -5.92 4.02 -16.90
N GLY A 131 -5.97 5.27 -17.37
CA GLY A 131 -5.80 5.60 -18.79
C GLY A 131 -4.45 5.20 -19.43
N ALA A 132 -3.39 5.08 -18.62
CA ALA A 132 -2.07 4.64 -19.08
C ALA A 132 -1.81 3.13 -18.92
N LEU A 133 -2.74 2.35 -18.36
CA LEU A 133 -2.50 0.95 -18.01
C LEU A 133 -2.33 0.11 -19.27
N THR A 134 -1.14 -0.44 -19.46
CA THR A 134 -0.82 -1.28 -20.62
C THR A 134 -0.67 -2.75 -20.26
N THR A 135 -0.26 -3.03 -19.02
CA THR A 135 0.13 -4.37 -18.60
C THR A 135 -0.40 -4.69 -17.20
N VAL A 136 -1.13 -5.80 -17.10
CA VAL A 136 -1.44 -6.47 -15.83
C VAL A 136 -0.94 -7.91 -15.95
N THR A 137 0.01 -8.28 -15.10
CA THR A 137 0.57 -9.63 -15.05
C THR A 137 0.33 -10.24 -13.67
N ILE A 138 -0.33 -11.39 -13.63
CA ILE A 138 -0.52 -12.18 -12.42
C ILE A 138 0.06 -13.56 -12.70
N GLU A 139 1.13 -13.92 -12.01
CA GLU A 139 1.86 -15.18 -12.24
C GLU A 139 1.15 -16.40 -11.62
N GLY A 140 0.38 -16.18 -10.55
CA GLY A 140 -0.43 -17.19 -9.91
C GLY A 140 -1.86 -17.26 -10.45
N SER A 141 -2.79 -17.72 -9.61
CA SER A 141 -4.21 -17.77 -9.95
C SER A 141 -4.96 -16.53 -9.45
N VAL A 142 -6.05 -16.18 -10.14
CA VAL A 142 -7.04 -15.22 -9.63
C VAL A 142 -8.30 -15.98 -9.24
N GLY A 143 -8.75 -15.82 -8.00
CA GLY A 143 -9.95 -16.52 -7.49
C GLY A 143 -11.25 -15.87 -7.95
N HIS A 144 -11.41 -14.57 -7.68
CA HIS A 144 -12.58 -13.78 -8.05
C HIS A 144 -12.18 -12.45 -8.70
N VAL A 145 -12.96 -12.01 -9.68
CA VAL A 145 -12.80 -10.71 -10.33
C VAL A 145 -14.12 -9.97 -10.22
N GLY A 146 -14.11 -8.81 -9.56
CA GLY A 146 -15.26 -7.94 -9.40
C GLY A 146 -15.75 -7.35 -10.72
N GLU A 147 -16.98 -6.84 -10.71
CA GLU A 147 -17.53 -6.11 -11.85
C GLU A 147 -16.68 -4.87 -12.15
N CYS A 148 -16.45 -4.61 -13.44
CA CYS A 148 -15.63 -3.50 -13.94
C CYS A 148 -14.19 -3.45 -13.42
N ALA A 149 -13.61 -4.52 -12.87
CA ALA A 149 -12.33 -4.50 -12.15
C ALA A 149 -11.13 -3.87 -12.89
N PHE A 150 -11.16 -3.75 -14.23
CA PHE A 150 -10.10 -3.19 -15.07
C PHE A 150 -10.69 -2.18 -16.07
#